data_AF-A0A6P2SGN0-F1
#
_entry.id   AF-A0A6P2SGN0-F1
#
_cell.length_a   1.000
_cell.length_b   1.000
_cell.length_c   1.000
_cell.angle_alpha   90.00
_cell.angle_beta   90.00
_cell.angle_gamma   90.00
#
_symmetry.space_group_name_H-M   'P 1'
#
loop_
_entity.id
_entity.type
_entity.pdbx_description
1 polymer ?
#
loop_
_entity_poly.entity_id
_entity_poly.type
_entity_poly.pdbx_seq_one_letter_code
_entity_poly.pdbx_strand_id
1 'polypeptide(L)'
;MARRKPEFQTLDPSTWPTIAWIEFDTAERESVQVRMTAIEQYARGAPIKEIEQSTGVNRRQLYRLLERALAAHPDGRLYGFRALILHARVADYVRLSPVKLNGERGSRGAAGALSQLFERFPVLAAWLQLQIKQCRVALIEIRTGGELRTRLSGLQGLHASFLLQCRQCGLTAADYPFNTASHAIRSLSARVKSELLSGFGTAARAAGATHLKGLPRSDDFAAPAATRPYQIVEFDGHRLDIRLKIVILDPLGFTHEFEIERVWLLVIIDVCTRAVLGHHLVLAREYSRYDVIKAIEAALEPHRARSFTIRELGYGPMDGYPSQRMPELAYVTWEHIKLDNAKANLATETLAALCEFVGLSGRGRTEAQSG
;
A
#
# COMPACT_ATOMS: atom_id res chain seq x y z
N MET A 1 6.25 -13.97 40.01
CA MET A 1 5.85 -13.25 38.78
C MET A 1 7.08 -12.88 37.99
N ALA A 2 7.29 -13.45 36.80
CA ALA A 2 8.42 -13.07 35.96
C ALA A 2 8.24 -11.62 35.50
N ARG A 3 9.20 -10.73 35.82
CA ARG A 3 9.20 -9.33 35.37
C ARG A 3 9.19 -9.31 33.83
N ARG A 4 8.04 -8.96 33.26
CA ARG A 4 7.94 -8.60 31.83
C ARG A 4 8.76 -7.35 31.59
N LYS A 5 9.42 -7.26 30.43
CA LYS A 5 10.07 -6.01 30.04
C LYS A 5 9.02 -4.88 30.01
N PRO A 6 9.33 -3.67 30.52
CA PRO A 6 8.39 -2.56 30.59
C PRO A 6 7.72 -2.22 29.26
N GLU A 7 8.50 -2.24 28.17
CA GLU A 7 8.08 -1.98 26.79
C GLU A 7 6.98 -2.91 26.26
N PHE A 8 6.71 -4.02 26.95
CA PHE A 8 5.72 -5.02 26.55
C PHE A 8 4.61 -5.24 27.59
N GLN A 9 4.51 -4.39 28.61
CA GLN A 9 3.51 -4.55 29.67
C GLN A 9 2.10 -4.10 29.25
N THR A 10 2.00 -3.17 28.30
CA THR A 10 0.75 -2.60 27.77
C THR A 10 0.39 -3.12 26.38
N LEU A 11 0.82 -4.34 26.04
CA LEU A 11 0.52 -4.95 24.75
C LEU A 11 -0.97 -5.27 24.64
N ASP A 12 -1.61 -4.69 23.64
CA ASP A 12 -2.97 -5.06 23.22
C ASP A 12 -2.98 -5.50 21.74
N PRO A 13 -2.73 -6.79 21.47
CA PRO A 13 -2.76 -7.32 20.11
C PRO A 13 -4.13 -7.24 19.42
N SER A 14 -5.22 -6.98 20.15
CA SER A 14 -6.57 -6.91 19.54
C SER A 14 -6.72 -5.71 18.60
N THR A 15 -5.91 -4.67 18.80
CA THR A 15 -5.89 -3.45 17.97
C THR A 15 -4.94 -3.55 16.77
N TRP A 16 -4.17 -4.65 16.68
CA TRP A 16 -3.12 -4.77 15.68
C TRP A 16 -3.68 -5.01 14.28
N PRO A 17 -3.06 -4.45 13.23
CA PRO A 17 -3.44 -4.78 11.86
C PRO A 17 -3.34 -6.29 11.60
N THR A 18 -4.41 -6.83 11.02
CA THR A 18 -4.52 -8.23 10.61
C THR A 18 -3.90 -8.47 9.22
N ILE A 19 -3.88 -9.74 8.80
CA ILE A 19 -3.37 -10.23 7.52
C ILE A 19 -4.50 -10.82 6.67
N ALA A 20 -4.38 -10.70 5.34
CA ALA A 20 -5.27 -11.38 4.41
C ALA A 20 -4.81 -12.83 4.25
N TRP A 21 -5.70 -13.80 4.52
CA TRP A 21 -5.34 -15.22 4.54
C TRP A 21 -5.39 -15.93 3.18
N ILE A 22 -5.88 -15.23 2.15
CA ILE A 22 -6.26 -15.81 0.85
C ILE A 22 -5.02 -16.36 0.10
N GLU A 23 -3.87 -15.72 0.26
CA GLU A 23 -2.66 -16.02 -0.52
C GLU A 23 -1.76 -17.09 0.09
N PHE A 24 -2.04 -17.54 1.31
CA PHE A 24 -1.18 -18.50 2.01
C PHE A 24 -1.60 -19.94 1.76
N ASP A 25 -0.60 -20.82 1.58
CA ASP A 25 -0.81 -22.26 1.65
C ASP A 25 -1.06 -22.74 3.10
N THR A 26 -1.44 -24.00 3.28
CA THR A 26 -1.78 -24.55 4.60
C THR A 26 -0.61 -24.43 5.60
N ALA A 27 0.62 -24.68 5.17
CA ALA A 27 1.79 -24.66 6.04
C ALA A 27 2.17 -23.23 6.46
N GLU A 28 2.04 -22.27 5.55
CA GLU A 28 2.22 -20.84 5.83
C GLU A 28 1.16 -20.34 6.82
N ARG A 29 -0.11 -20.74 6.63
CA ARG A 29 -1.21 -20.39 7.55
C ARG A 29 -0.93 -20.89 8.95
N GLU A 30 -0.58 -22.17 9.09
CA GLU A 30 -0.24 -22.78 10.38
C GLU A 30 0.95 -22.05 11.02
N SER A 31 2.01 -21.79 10.26
CA SER A 31 3.19 -21.11 10.81
C SER A 31 2.87 -19.70 11.29
N VAL A 32 1.99 -18.96 10.61
CA VAL A 32 1.62 -17.60 11.05
C VAL A 32 0.69 -17.67 12.25
N GLN A 33 -0.29 -18.59 12.27
CA GLN A 33 -1.17 -18.81 13.42
C GLN A 33 -0.39 -19.13 14.70
N VAL A 34 0.58 -20.05 14.64
CA VAL A 34 1.45 -20.38 15.78
C VAL A 34 2.16 -19.12 16.33
N ARG A 35 2.65 -18.25 15.45
CA ARG A 35 3.30 -16.98 15.83
C ARG A 35 2.30 -16.00 16.47
N MET A 36 1.08 -15.91 15.95
CA MET A 36 0.01 -15.08 16.52
C MET A 36 -0.35 -15.58 17.92
N THR A 37 -0.61 -16.88 18.08
CA THR A 37 -0.93 -17.50 19.37
C THR A 37 0.16 -17.24 20.40
N ALA A 38 1.44 -17.35 20.04
CA ALA A 38 2.54 -17.07 20.94
C ALA A 38 2.53 -15.61 21.47
N ILE A 39 2.25 -14.64 20.59
CA ILE A 39 2.14 -13.22 20.97
C ILE A 39 0.93 -13.00 21.87
N GLU A 40 -0.23 -13.57 21.54
CA GLU A 40 -1.43 -13.36 22.33
C GLU A 40 -1.32 -14.00 23.72
N GLN A 41 -0.77 -15.22 23.83
CA GLN A 41 -0.49 -15.84 25.14
C GLN A 41 0.46 -14.97 25.96
N TYR A 42 1.51 -14.43 25.33
CA TYR A 42 2.42 -13.50 25.97
C TYR A 42 1.69 -12.23 26.45
N ALA A 43 0.82 -11.62 25.64
CA ALA A 43 0.04 -10.45 26.03
C ALA A 43 -0.84 -10.76 27.27
N ARG A 44 -1.55 -11.90 27.26
CA ARG A 44 -2.51 -12.29 28.32
C ARG A 44 -1.90 -12.56 29.70
N GLY A 45 -0.68 -13.10 29.77
CA GLY A 45 -0.19 -13.53 31.09
C GLY A 45 0.92 -14.55 31.04
N ALA A 46 0.94 -15.37 30.00
CA ALA A 46 1.56 -16.68 30.05
C ALA A 46 3.08 -16.61 30.33
N PRO A 47 3.61 -17.50 31.19
CA PRO A 47 5.04 -17.71 31.33
C PRO A 47 5.64 -18.16 30.00
N ILE A 48 6.81 -17.61 29.63
CA ILE A 48 7.46 -17.92 28.35
C ILE A 48 7.73 -19.43 28.17
N LYS A 49 7.97 -20.17 29.26
CA LYS A 49 8.14 -21.63 29.20
C LYS A 49 6.88 -22.34 28.70
N GLU A 50 5.71 -21.91 29.13
CA GLU A 50 4.42 -22.49 28.68
C GLU A 50 4.13 -22.11 27.23
N ILE A 51 4.49 -20.89 26.83
CA ILE A 51 4.39 -20.45 25.43
C ILE A 51 5.28 -21.31 24.54
N GLU A 52 6.53 -21.53 24.94
CA GLU A 52 7.49 -22.34 24.19
C GLU A 52 7.03 -23.80 24.09
N GLN A 53 6.45 -24.36 25.16
CA GLN A 53 5.89 -25.72 25.14
C GLN A 53 4.66 -25.86 24.24
N SER A 54 3.76 -24.87 24.23
CA SER A 54 2.51 -24.95 23.46
C SER A 54 2.65 -24.53 22.00
N THR A 55 3.59 -23.63 21.68
CA THR A 55 3.74 -23.05 20.33
C THR A 55 5.05 -23.43 19.63
N GLY A 56 6.04 -23.97 20.36
CA GLY A 56 7.40 -24.19 19.85
C GLY A 56 8.19 -22.89 19.62
N VAL A 57 7.62 -21.71 19.91
CA VAL A 57 8.28 -20.41 19.75
C VAL A 57 9.14 -20.14 20.98
N ASN A 58 10.45 -20.28 20.82
CA ASN A 58 11.39 -20.00 21.91
C ASN A 58 11.42 -18.51 22.31
N ARG A 59 11.96 -18.26 23.50
CA ARG A 59 12.10 -16.89 24.08
C ARG A 59 12.71 -15.87 23.11
N ARG A 60 13.79 -16.23 22.42
CA ARG A 60 14.50 -15.30 21.51
C ARG A 60 13.64 -14.95 20.31
N GLN A 61 12.96 -15.94 19.75
CA GLN A 61 12.06 -15.75 18.62
C GLN A 61 10.84 -14.93 19.03
N LEU A 62 10.25 -15.19 20.19
CA LEU A 62 9.11 -14.41 20.71
C LEU A 62 9.44 -12.92 20.80
N TYR A 63 10.56 -12.54 21.43
CA TYR A 63 10.95 -11.14 21.52
C TYR A 63 11.24 -10.52 20.16
N ARG A 64 11.89 -11.26 19.24
CA ARG A 64 12.10 -10.80 17.86
C ARG A 64 10.78 -10.54 17.14
N LEU A 65 9.75 -11.37 17.35
CA LEU A 65 8.44 -11.19 16.74
C LEU A 65 7.71 -9.97 17.33
N LEU A 66 7.78 -9.77 18.65
CA LEU A 66 7.21 -8.60 19.33
C LEU A 66 7.85 -7.29 18.86
N GLU A 67 9.18 -7.22 18.81
CA GLU A 67 9.91 -6.05 18.31
C GLU A 67 9.53 -5.73 16.86
N ARG A 68 9.41 -6.76 16.02
CA ARG A 68 8.98 -6.59 14.63
C ARG A 68 7.53 -6.12 14.52
N ALA A 69 6.63 -6.65 15.33
CA ALA A 69 5.22 -6.28 15.29
C ALA A 69 4.97 -4.85 15.77
N LEU A 70 5.79 -4.35 16.71
CA LEU A 70 5.73 -2.98 17.20
C LEU A 70 6.47 -1.96 16.31
N ALA A 71 7.12 -2.39 15.23
CA ALA A 71 7.74 -1.46 14.29
C ALA A 71 6.67 -0.64 13.56
N ALA A 72 6.97 0.61 13.24
CA ALA A 72 6.12 1.46 12.41
C ALA A 72 6.12 0.94 10.96
N HIS A 73 4.93 0.81 10.39
CA HIS A 73 4.70 0.46 8.99
C HIS A 73 4.55 1.74 8.14
N PRO A 74 4.91 1.73 6.84
CA PRO A 74 4.78 2.91 5.97
C PRO A 74 3.37 3.51 5.82
N ASP A 75 2.32 2.77 6.19
CA ASP A 75 0.94 3.29 6.24
C ASP A 75 0.63 4.08 7.53
N GLY A 76 1.62 4.25 8.40
CA GLY A 76 1.55 4.97 9.66
C GLY A 76 0.97 4.18 10.84
N ARG A 77 0.61 2.90 10.65
CA ARG A 77 0.23 1.99 11.74
C ARG A 77 1.42 1.15 12.18
N LEU A 78 1.25 0.34 13.22
CA LEU A 78 2.23 -0.71 13.54
C LEU A 78 2.20 -1.81 12.46
N TYR A 79 3.31 -2.53 12.25
CA TYR A 79 3.27 -3.74 11.43
C TYR A 79 2.28 -4.78 11.98
N GLY A 80 2.15 -4.90 13.30
CA GLY A 80 1.25 -5.83 13.95
C GLY A 80 1.46 -7.27 13.48
N PHE A 81 0.39 -7.98 13.14
CA PHE A 81 0.48 -9.37 12.67
C PHE A 81 1.12 -9.49 11.28
N ARG A 82 1.18 -8.42 10.49
CA ARG A 82 1.85 -8.40 9.17
C ARG A 82 3.35 -8.70 9.29
N ALA A 83 3.97 -8.36 10.43
CA ALA A 83 5.37 -8.67 10.69
C ALA A 83 5.68 -10.17 10.82
N LEU A 84 4.64 -10.99 11.06
CA LEU A 84 4.77 -12.43 11.30
C LEU A 84 4.81 -13.24 10.01
N ILE A 85 4.51 -12.64 8.86
CA ILE A 85 4.65 -13.28 7.55
C ILE A 85 6.12 -13.60 7.30
N LEU A 86 6.39 -14.80 6.77
CA LEU A 86 7.74 -15.22 6.46
C LEU A 86 8.37 -14.26 5.42
N HIS A 87 9.64 -13.91 5.61
CA HIS A 87 10.37 -12.96 4.75
C HIS A 87 9.81 -11.53 4.70
N ALA A 88 8.79 -11.19 5.50
CA ALA A 88 8.30 -9.82 5.60
C ALA A 88 9.45 -8.89 6.02
N ARG A 89 9.68 -7.86 5.21
CA ARG A 89 10.66 -6.80 5.48
C ARG A 89 10.00 -5.77 6.39
N VAL A 90 10.41 -5.79 7.65
CA VAL A 90 9.91 -4.90 8.71
C VAL A 90 10.81 -3.69 8.89
N ALA A 91 12.11 -3.87 8.65
CA ALA A 91 13.08 -2.80 8.64
C ALA A 91 14.02 -3.01 7.45
N ASP A 92 14.44 -1.91 6.85
CA ASP A 92 15.47 -1.95 5.82
C ASP A 92 16.81 -2.35 6.43
N TYR A 93 17.63 -3.02 5.63
CA TYR A 93 18.98 -3.37 6.04
C TYR A 93 19.83 -2.11 6.19
N VAL A 94 20.24 -1.81 7.43
CA VAL A 94 21.20 -0.76 7.74
C VAL A 94 22.57 -1.38 7.98
N ARG A 95 23.56 -0.94 7.20
CA ARG A 95 24.95 -1.38 7.37
C ARG A 95 25.63 -0.54 8.45
N LEU A 96 26.03 -1.18 9.54
CA LEU A 96 26.85 -0.56 10.58
C LEU A 96 28.36 -0.77 10.36
N SER A 97 28.76 -1.91 9.80
CA SER A 97 30.17 -2.23 9.60
C SER A 97 30.76 -1.48 8.39
N PRO A 98 32.04 -1.08 8.43
CA PRO A 98 32.72 -0.49 7.28
C PRO A 98 32.62 -1.37 6.03
N VAL A 99 32.63 -0.74 4.85
CA VAL A 99 32.65 -1.46 3.57
C VAL A 99 34.00 -2.17 3.41
N LYS A 100 34.00 -3.49 3.61
CA LYS A 100 35.13 -4.37 3.31
C LYS A 100 34.74 -5.27 2.15
N LEU A 101 35.40 -5.05 1.01
CA LEU A 101 35.15 -5.81 -0.20
C LEU A 101 35.97 -7.10 -0.19
N ASN A 102 35.31 -8.21 -0.56
CA ASN A 102 35.91 -9.54 -0.62
C ASN A 102 35.68 -10.16 -2.01
N GLY A 103 36.55 -11.09 -2.41
CA GLY A 103 36.45 -11.82 -3.68
C GLY A 103 37.07 -11.08 -4.87
N GLU A 104 37.13 -11.75 -6.02
CA GLU A 104 37.71 -11.18 -7.23
C GLU A 104 37.05 -9.85 -7.60
N ARG A 105 37.88 -8.82 -7.82
CA ARG A 105 37.49 -7.45 -8.18
C ARG A 105 36.45 -6.81 -7.23
N GLY A 106 36.39 -7.23 -5.96
CA GLY A 106 35.49 -6.67 -4.97
C GLY A 106 34.01 -7.00 -5.19
N SER A 107 33.72 -8.20 -5.73
CA SER A 107 32.36 -8.65 -6.08
C SER A 107 31.43 -8.89 -4.87
N ARG A 108 31.95 -9.06 -3.66
CA ARG A 108 31.17 -9.35 -2.45
C ARG A 108 31.48 -8.34 -1.33
N GLY A 109 30.56 -8.20 -0.37
CA GLY A 109 30.75 -7.37 0.82
C GLY A 109 30.27 -5.92 0.69
N ALA A 110 29.61 -5.54 -0.40
CA ALA A 110 29.10 -4.18 -0.66
C ALA A 110 27.60 -3.98 -0.35
N ALA A 111 26.88 -4.99 0.15
CA ALA A 111 25.46 -4.85 0.48
C ALA A 111 25.24 -3.70 1.48
N GLY A 112 24.34 -2.76 1.18
CA GLY A 112 24.09 -1.56 2.01
C GLY A 112 25.18 -0.47 1.95
N ALA A 113 26.26 -0.64 1.17
CA ALA A 113 27.35 0.34 1.07
C ALA A 113 26.88 1.70 0.53
N LEU A 114 25.95 1.72 -0.43
CA LEU A 114 25.41 2.98 -0.98
C LEU A 114 24.60 3.76 0.07
N SER A 115 23.76 3.08 0.85
CA SER A 115 22.99 3.74 1.92
C SER A 115 23.93 4.30 2.99
N GLN A 116 24.92 3.51 3.43
CA GLN A 116 25.94 3.96 4.37
C GLN A 116 26.74 5.16 3.83
N LEU A 117 27.04 5.19 2.52
CA LEU A 117 27.69 6.33 1.88
C LEU A 117 26.84 7.61 1.99
N PHE A 118 25.55 7.51 1.71
CA PHE A 118 24.63 8.65 1.80
C PHE A 118 24.39 9.12 3.24
N GLU A 119 24.39 8.22 4.21
CA GLU A 119 24.36 8.59 5.64
C GLU A 119 25.64 9.33 6.05
N ARG A 120 26.81 8.84 5.60
CA ARG A 120 28.10 9.48 5.88
C ARG A 120 28.27 10.81 5.14
N PHE A 121 27.70 10.95 3.96
CA PHE A 121 27.74 12.18 3.15
C PHE A 121 26.32 12.60 2.73
N PRO A 122 25.56 13.26 3.62
CA PRO A 122 24.20 13.72 3.32
C PRO A 122 24.11 14.65 2.10
N VAL A 123 25.20 15.37 1.78
CA VAL A 123 25.32 16.18 0.56
C VAL A 123 25.09 15.36 -0.72
N LEU A 124 25.59 14.13 -0.78
CA LEU A 124 25.41 13.25 -1.95
C LEU A 124 23.96 12.78 -2.07
N ALA A 125 23.30 12.52 -0.93
CA ALA A 125 21.89 12.16 -0.89
C ALA A 125 21.00 13.32 -1.36
N ALA A 126 21.26 14.53 -0.86
CA ALA A 126 20.56 15.75 -1.25
C ALA A 126 20.77 16.07 -2.74
N TRP A 127 22.00 15.91 -3.24
CA TRP A 127 22.31 16.05 -4.65
C TRP A 127 21.50 15.07 -5.52
N LEU A 128 21.44 13.79 -5.15
CA LEU A 128 20.68 12.78 -5.90
C LEU A 128 19.18 13.14 -5.95
N GLN A 129 18.61 13.54 -4.81
CA GLN A 129 17.22 13.99 -4.73
C GLN A 129 16.96 15.20 -5.64
N LEU A 130 17.89 16.15 -5.71
CA LEU A 130 17.78 17.30 -6.62
C LEU A 130 17.79 16.85 -8.09
N GLN A 131 18.64 15.89 -8.47
CA GLN A 131 18.67 15.37 -9.84
C GLN A 131 17.34 14.69 -10.23
N ILE A 132 16.73 13.95 -9.30
CA ILE A 132 15.42 13.32 -9.48
C ILE A 132 14.33 14.40 -9.61
N LYS A 133 14.32 15.40 -8.72
CA LYS A 133 13.35 16.51 -8.76
C LYS A 133 13.43 17.33 -10.05
N GLN A 134 14.63 17.47 -10.61
CA GLN A 134 14.87 18.16 -11.89
C GLN A 134 14.63 17.27 -13.12
N CYS A 135 14.09 16.04 -12.94
CA CYS A 135 13.82 15.08 -14.00
C CYS A 135 15.04 14.76 -14.87
N ARG A 136 16.27 14.81 -14.31
CA ARG A 136 17.51 14.41 -15.01
C ARG A 136 17.59 12.90 -15.25
N VAL A 137 16.75 12.14 -14.54
CA VAL A 137 16.56 10.71 -14.69
C VAL A 137 15.07 10.41 -14.67
N ALA A 138 14.63 9.49 -15.53
CA ALA A 138 13.23 9.15 -15.72
C ALA A 138 13.04 7.64 -15.79
N LEU A 139 11.92 7.14 -15.29
CA LEU A 139 11.50 5.75 -15.53
C LEU A 139 10.68 5.72 -16.82
N ILE A 140 11.17 5.01 -17.84
CA ILE A 140 10.50 4.85 -19.13
C ILE A 140 10.06 3.40 -19.32
N GLU A 141 8.93 3.22 -20.00
CA GLU A 141 8.44 1.91 -20.40
C GLU A 141 9.00 1.53 -21.77
N ILE A 142 9.40 0.27 -21.90
CA ILE A 142 9.91 -0.31 -23.14
C ILE A 142 9.14 -1.61 -23.38
N ARG A 143 8.62 -1.77 -24.59
CA ARG A 143 8.04 -3.03 -25.06
C ARG A 143 9.14 -3.86 -25.69
N THR A 144 9.41 -5.04 -25.13
CA THR A 144 10.35 -6.01 -25.72
C THR A 144 9.68 -7.36 -25.75
N GLY A 145 9.44 -7.92 -26.96
CA GLY A 145 8.86 -9.25 -27.11
C GLY A 145 7.45 -9.42 -26.54
N GLY A 146 6.65 -8.35 -26.46
CA GLY A 146 5.29 -8.37 -25.90
C GLY A 146 5.21 -8.09 -24.40
N GLU A 147 6.33 -8.11 -23.67
CA GLU A 147 6.38 -7.74 -22.25
C GLU A 147 6.66 -6.25 -22.06
N LEU A 148 5.92 -5.61 -21.16
CA LEU A 148 6.18 -4.25 -20.70
C LEU A 148 7.30 -4.28 -19.65
N ARG A 149 8.42 -3.62 -19.92
CA ARG A 149 9.55 -3.52 -18.99
C ARG A 149 9.88 -2.06 -18.70
N THR A 150 10.37 -1.77 -17.49
CA THR A 150 10.77 -0.42 -17.10
C THR A 150 12.30 -0.26 -17.15
N ARG A 151 12.77 0.85 -17.71
CA ARG A 151 14.19 1.24 -17.79
C ARG A 151 14.39 2.65 -17.26
N LEU A 152 15.55 2.93 -16.67
CA LEU A 152 15.96 4.29 -16.35
C LEU A 152 16.61 4.97 -17.56
N SER A 153 16.03 6.08 -18.01
CA SER A 153 16.64 7.01 -18.96
C SER A 153 17.51 8.03 -18.20
N GLY A 154 18.67 8.40 -18.75
CA GLY A 154 19.59 9.36 -18.12
C GLY A 154 20.55 8.78 -17.06
N LEU A 155 20.46 7.47 -16.77
CA LEU A 155 21.26 6.83 -15.72
C LEU A 155 22.78 6.97 -15.93
N GLN A 156 23.28 6.91 -17.16
CA GLN A 156 24.73 7.03 -17.44
C GLN A 156 25.26 8.41 -17.07
N GLY A 157 24.58 9.48 -17.47
CA GLY A 157 24.95 10.85 -17.13
C GLY A 157 24.84 11.13 -15.63
N LEU A 158 23.79 10.59 -15.00
CA LEU A 158 23.63 10.65 -13.54
C LEU A 158 24.78 9.92 -12.82
N HIS A 159 25.15 8.73 -13.28
CA HIS A 159 26.24 7.94 -12.69
C HIS A 159 27.60 8.63 -12.82
N ALA A 160 27.91 9.20 -13.99
CA ALA A 160 29.13 9.99 -14.17
C ALA A 160 29.19 11.19 -13.21
N SER A 161 28.10 11.94 -13.11
CA SER A 161 28.00 13.08 -12.18
C SER A 161 28.10 12.64 -10.72
N PHE A 162 27.50 11.50 -10.36
CA PHE A 162 27.60 10.93 -9.02
C PHE A 162 29.05 10.62 -8.63
N LEU A 163 29.83 10.04 -9.54
CA LEU A 163 31.26 9.78 -9.29
C LEU A 163 32.05 11.09 -9.12
N LEU A 164 31.73 12.13 -9.90
CA LEU A 164 32.35 13.44 -9.73
C LEU A 164 32.03 14.04 -8.35
N GLN A 165 30.77 13.99 -7.93
CA GLN A 165 30.36 14.44 -6.59
C GLN A 165 31.05 13.65 -5.48
N CYS A 166 31.24 12.34 -5.66
CA CYS A 166 32.00 11.51 -4.72
C CYS A 166 33.46 12.00 -4.60
N ARG A 167 34.12 12.33 -5.72
CA ARG A 167 35.47 12.91 -5.69
C ARG A 167 35.51 14.27 -4.98
N GLN A 168 34.52 15.12 -5.21
CA GLN A 168 34.41 16.42 -4.54
C GLN A 168 34.24 16.28 -3.01
N CYS A 169 33.65 15.18 -2.55
CA CYS A 169 33.56 14.82 -1.13
C CYS A 169 34.86 14.21 -0.57
N GLY A 170 35.95 14.18 -1.34
CA GLY A 170 37.26 13.66 -0.92
C GLY A 170 37.41 12.15 -1.01
N LEU A 171 36.48 11.42 -1.66
CA LEU A 171 36.58 9.97 -1.79
C LEU A 171 37.70 9.57 -2.76
N THR A 172 38.49 8.59 -2.36
CA THR A 172 39.67 8.11 -3.10
C THR A 172 39.38 6.78 -3.79
N ALA A 173 40.36 6.25 -4.54
CA ALA A 173 40.24 4.94 -5.18
C ALA A 173 40.04 3.77 -4.18
N ALA A 174 40.47 3.95 -2.92
CA ALA A 174 40.28 2.96 -1.87
C ALA A 174 38.86 2.97 -1.29
N ASP A 175 38.12 4.05 -1.49
CA ASP A 175 36.78 4.24 -0.94
C ASP A 175 35.69 3.71 -1.88
N TYR A 176 34.55 3.33 -1.30
CA TYR A 176 33.33 3.13 -2.07
C TYR A 176 32.84 4.48 -2.63
N PRO A 177 32.41 4.58 -3.90
CA PRO A 177 32.15 3.48 -4.84
C PRO A 177 33.35 3.03 -5.70
N PHE A 178 34.48 3.74 -5.67
CA PHE A 178 35.63 3.54 -6.56
C PHE A 178 36.34 2.20 -6.38
N ASN A 179 36.28 1.63 -5.19
CA ASN A 179 36.85 0.32 -4.90
C ASN A 179 36.02 -0.85 -5.46
N THR A 180 34.89 -0.60 -6.14
CA THR A 180 34.05 -1.65 -6.76
C THR A 180 34.18 -1.65 -8.28
N ALA A 181 34.19 -2.84 -8.90
CA ALA A 181 34.30 -2.97 -10.37
C ALA A 181 33.20 -2.20 -11.15
N SER A 182 31.99 -2.11 -10.58
CA SER A 182 30.85 -1.44 -11.22
C SER A 182 30.65 0.00 -10.78
N HIS A 183 31.53 0.54 -9.93
CA HIS A 183 31.44 1.89 -9.40
C HIS A 183 30.04 2.23 -8.86
N ALA A 184 29.42 1.28 -8.16
CA ALA A 184 28.06 1.36 -7.61
C ALA A 184 26.90 1.57 -8.61
N ILE A 185 27.09 1.48 -9.94
CA ILE A 185 26.05 1.81 -10.91
C ILE A 185 24.75 1.03 -10.70
N ARG A 186 24.84 -0.25 -10.31
CA ARG A 186 23.68 -1.10 -10.02
C ARG A 186 22.94 -0.66 -8.77
N SER A 187 23.67 -0.36 -7.70
CA SER A 187 23.09 0.12 -6.44
C SER A 187 22.47 1.49 -6.61
N LEU A 188 23.12 2.39 -7.36
CA LEU A 188 22.59 3.70 -7.69
C LEU A 188 21.30 3.59 -8.50
N SER A 189 21.30 2.74 -9.54
CA SER A 189 20.10 2.45 -10.34
C SER A 189 18.95 1.93 -9.47
N ALA A 190 19.23 0.99 -8.56
CA ALA A 190 18.20 0.42 -7.67
C ALA A 190 17.64 1.49 -6.73
N ARG A 191 18.51 2.34 -6.14
CA ARG A 191 18.08 3.45 -5.29
C ARG A 191 17.20 4.43 -6.07
N VAL A 192 17.65 4.89 -7.24
CA VAL A 192 16.87 5.84 -8.07
C VAL A 192 15.52 5.23 -8.45
N LYS A 193 15.49 3.96 -8.87
CA LYS A 193 14.24 3.27 -9.18
C LYS A 193 13.32 3.21 -7.97
N SER A 194 13.85 2.94 -6.78
CA SER A 194 13.09 2.94 -5.53
C SER A 194 12.51 4.31 -5.19
N GLU A 195 13.29 5.38 -5.32
CA GLU A 195 12.85 6.77 -5.05
C GLU A 195 11.81 7.25 -6.08
N LEU A 196 11.93 6.83 -7.33
CA LEU A 196 10.93 7.11 -8.35
C LEU A 196 9.63 6.34 -8.09
N LEU A 197 9.70 5.12 -7.55
CA LEU A 197 8.52 4.29 -7.26
C LEU A 197 7.91 4.54 -5.88
N SER A 198 8.62 5.18 -4.95
CA SER A 198 8.15 5.41 -3.57
C SER A 198 7.06 6.47 -3.46
N GLY A 199 6.88 7.31 -4.48
CA GLY A 199 5.81 8.31 -4.53
C GLY A 199 5.20 8.44 -5.92
N PHE A 200 3.89 8.19 -6.03
CA PHE A 200 3.12 8.34 -7.29
C PHE A 200 3.36 9.71 -7.94
N GLY A 201 3.41 10.76 -7.13
CA GLY A 201 3.69 12.13 -7.57
C GLY A 201 5.05 12.31 -8.25
N THR A 202 6.08 11.66 -7.70
CA THR A 202 7.46 11.71 -8.20
C THR A 202 7.63 10.80 -9.43
N ALA A 203 7.03 9.61 -9.41
CA ALA A 203 6.98 8.67 -10.53
C ALA A 203 6.36 9.33 -11.78
N ALA A 204 5.16 9.91 -11.62
CA ALA A 204 4.41 10.52 -12.70
C ALA A 204 5.13 11.75 -13.27
N ARG A 205 5.71 12.61 -12.41
CA ARG A 205 6.51 13.76 -12.85
C ARG A 205 7.77 13.33 -13.61
N ALA A 206 8.48 12.33 -13.11
CA ALA A 206 9.68 11.81 -13.77
C ALA A 206 9.36 11.09 -15.10
N ALA A 207 8.18 10.50 -15.23
CA ALA A 207 7.67 9.92 -16.48
C ALA A 207 7.17 10.98 -17.48
N GLY A 208 7.30 12.28 -17.19
CA GLY A 208 6.91 13.37 -18.08
C GLY A 208 5.43 13.77 -18.00
N ALA A 209 4.69 13.27 -16.99
CA ALA A 209 3.28 13.59 -16.81
C ALA A 209 3.09 14.91 -16.03
N THR A 210 3.68 16.00 -16.53
CA THR A 210 3.56 17.36 -15.97
C THR A 210 2.16 17.97 -16.10
N HIS A 211 1.29 17.38 -16.93
CA HIS A 211 -0.08 17.86 -17.19
C HIS A 211 -1.19 17.08 -16.46
N LEU A 212 -0.86 16.13 -15.58
CA LEU A 212 -1.89 15.43 -14.79
C LEU A 212 -2.46 16.35 -13.70
N LYS A 213 -3.69 16.82 -13.88
CA LYS A 213 -4.49 17.43 -12.80
C LYS A 213 -4.65 16.40 -11.67
N GLY A 214 -4.46 16.81 -10.42
CA GLY A 214 -4.71 15.97 -9.23
C GLY A 214 -3.52 15.17 -8.70
N LEU A 215 -2.28 15.40 -9.17
CA LEU A 215 -1.10 14.82 -8.51
C LEU A 215 -1.01 15.34 -7.06
N PRO A 216 -0.81 14.46 -6.05
CA PRO A 216 -0.58 14.92 -4.69
C PRO A 216 0.65 15.83 -4.69
N ARG A 217 0.45 17.11 -4.36
CA ARG A 217 1.56 18.03 -4.07
C ARG A 217 2.27 17.48 -2.83
N SER A 218 3.60 17.43 -2.87
CA SER A 218 4.42 16.74 -1.88
C SER A 218 4.27 17.23 -0.44
N ASP A 219 3.61 18.37 -0.22
CA ASP A 219 3.63 19.07 1.06
C ASP A 219 2.25 19.37 1.66
N ASP A 220 1.14 19.01 1.00
CA ASP A 220 -0.20 19.27 1.56
C ASP A 220 -0.89 17.96 1.97
N PHE A 221 -0.78 17.67 3.28
CA PHE A 221 -1.60 16.73 4.04
C PHE A 221 -1.67 15.30 3.50
N ALA A 222 -0.63 14.50 3.80
CA ALA A 222 -0.80 13.05 3.82
C ALA A 222 -1.97 12.72 4.76
N ALA A 223 -3.00 12.03 4.26
CA ALA A 223 -4.11 11.57 5.09
C ALA A 223 -3.53 10.81 6.30
N PRO A 224 -4.04 11.06 7.53
CA PRO A 224 -3.49 10.44 8.72
C PRO A 224 -3.54 8.91 8.63
N ALA A 225 -2.77 8.22 9.46
CA ALA A 225 -2.91 6.77 9.57
C ALA A 225 -4.33 6.43 10.03
N ALA A 226 -4.97 5.45 9.40
CA ALA A 226 -6.27 4.95 9.84
C ALA A 226 -6.09 4.10 11.11
N THR A 227 -6.40 4.67 12.27
CA THR A 227 -6.15 4.06 13.59
C THR A 227 -7.39 3.45 14.22
N ARG A 228 -8.59 3.82 13.76
CA ARG A 228 -9.87 3.26 14.21
C ARG A 228 -10.81 2.96 13.02
N PRO A 229 -11.76 2.02 13.15
CA PRO A 229 -12.79 1.79 12.14
C PRO A 229 -13.54 3.07 11.79
N TYR A 230 -13.96 3.21 10.53
CA TYR A 230 -14.68 4.37 9.99
C TYR A 230 -13.90 5.69 10.05
N GLN A 231 -12.61 5.71 10.41
CA GLN A 231 -11.83 6.95 10.35
C GLN A 231 -11.54 7.33 8.89
N ILE A 232 -11.08 6.37 8.09
CA ILE A 232 -10.67 6.59 6.71
C ILE A 232 -11.20 5.44 5.88
N VAL A 233 -11.92 5.77 4.83
CA VAL A 233 -12.39 4.81 3.83
C VAL A 233 -11.71 5.07 2.49
N GLU A 234 -11.66 4.04 1.67
CA GLU A 234 -11.10 4.09 0.33
C GLU A 234 -12.16 3.66 -0.67
N PHE A 235 -12.36 4.48 -1.69
CA PHE A 235 -13.17 4.14 -2.85
C PHE A 235 -12.27 3.54 -3.92
N ASP A 236 -12.67 2.38 -4.46
CA ASP A 236 -11.97 1.73 -5.55
C ASP A 236 -12.95 1.27 -6.63
N GLY A 237 -12.56 1.45 -7.89
CA GLY A 237 -13.31 1.05 -9.08
C GLY A 237 -12.61 -0.09 -9.80
N HIS A 238 -13.13 -1.31 -9.69
CA HIS A 238 -12.52 -2.50 -10.28
C HIS A 238 -13.27 -2.98 -11.52
N ARG A 239 -12.58 -3.08 -12.66
CA ARG A 239 -13.15 -3.65 -13.89
C ARG A 239 -13.11 -5.17 -13.84
N LEU A 240 -14.28 -5.82 -13.88
CA LEU A 240 -14.39 -7.27 -13.95
C LEU A 240 -14.13 -7.76 -15.39
N ASP A 241 -13.26 -8.75 -15.54
CA ASP A 241 -12.95 -9.37 -16.84
C ASP A 241 -13.94 -10.49 -17.17
N ILE A 242 -15.20 -10.09 -17.39
CA ILE A 242 -16.31 -10.98 -17.74
C ILE A 242 -17.02 -10.44 -18.98
N ARG A 243 -17.46 -11.33 -19.87
CA ARG A 243 -18.31 -10.98 -21.01
C ARG A 243 -19.73 -11.45 -20.72
N LEU A 244 -20.67 -10.52 -20.73
CA LEU A 244 -22.08 -10.79 -20.48
C LEU A 244 -22.90 -10.34 -21.69
N LYS A 245 -24.06 -10.98 -21.89
CA LYS A 245 -25.09 -10.50 -22.81
C LYS A 245 -26.44 -10.48 -22.11
N ILE A 246 -27.23 -9.45 -22.38
CA ILE A 246 -28.63 -9.39 -21.99
C ILE A 246 -29.44 -9.96 -23.14
N VAL A 247 -30.30 -10.93 -22.84
CA VAL A 247 -31.22 -11.55 -23.79
C VAL A 247 -32.62 -11.05 -23.47
N ILE A 248 -33.21 -10.26 -24.36
CA ILE A 248 -34.55 -9.69 -24.19
C ILE A 248 -35.49 -10.33 -25.21
N LEU A 249 -36.63 -10.83 -24.73
CA LEU A 249 -37.74 -11.21 -25.61
C LEU A 249 -38.60 -9.98 -25.85
N ASP A 250 -38.79 -9.63 -27.12
CA ASP A 250 -39.73 -8.57 -27.47
C ASP A 250 -41.19 -9.07 -27.35
N PRO A 251 -42.19 -8.17 -27.40
CA PRO A 251 -43.60 -8.56 -27.32
C PRO A 251 -44.08 -9.47 -28.47
N LEU A 252 -43.32 -9.60 -29.55
CA LEU A 252 -43.62 -10.45 -30.71
C LEU A 252 -42.92 -11.82 -30.62
N GLY A 253 -42.13 -12.06 -29.56
CA GLY A 253 -41.41 -13.31 -29.31
C GLY A 253 -40.01 -13.39 -29.93
N PHE A 254 -39.49 -12.32 -30.54
CA PHE A 254 -38.13 -12.29 -31.05
C PHE A 254 -37.11 -12.03 -29.95
N THR A 255 -36.00 -12.75 -30.04
CA THR A 255 -34.88 -12.62 -29.10
C THR A 255 -33.90 -11.55 -29.59
N HIS A 256 -33.67 -10.55 -28.75
CA HIS A 256 -32.66 -9.53 -28.95
C HIS A 256 -31.50 -9.73 -27.97
N GLU A 257 -30.27 -9.78 -28.49
CA GLU A 257 -29.07 -9.93 -27.67
C GLU A 257 -28.29 -8.61 -27.64
N PHE A 258 -28.01 -8.13 -26.42
CA PHE A 258 -27.21 -6.93 -26.18
C PHE A 258 -25.95 -7.30 -25.39
N GLU A 259 -24.77 -7.13 -26.00
CA GLU A 259 -23.51 -7.38 -25.31
C GLU A 259 -23.24 -6.28 -24.27
N ILE A 260 -22.87 -6.68 -23.06
CA ILE A 260 -22.35 -5.79 -22.03
C ILE A 260 -20.84 -5.72 -22.22
N GLU A 261 -20.36 -4.59 -22.74
CA GLU A 261 -18.93 -4.42 -23.06
C GLU A 261 -18.03 -4.52 -21.83
N ARG A 262 -18.49 -4.01 -20.68
CA ARG A 262 -17.72 -3.92 -19.43
C ARG A 262 -18.61 -3.96 -18.20
N VAL A 263 -18.05 -4.50 -17.13
CA VAL A 263 -18.67 -4.50 -15.80
C VAL A 263 -17.69 -3.88 -14.82
N TRP A 264 -18.14 -2.90 -14.06
CA TRP A 264 -17.37 -2.27 -12.98
C TRP A 264 -17.97 -2.62 -11.63
N LEU A 265 -17.12 -3.01 -10.68
CA LEU A 265 -17.44 -3.15 -9.28
C LEU A 265 -16.85 -1.96 -8.53
N LEU A 266 -17.71 -1.09 -8.04
CA LEU A 266 -17.32 0.03 -7.19
C LEU A 266 -17.44 -0.39 -5.74
N VAL A 267 -16.42 -0.14 -4.94
CA VAL A 267 -16.35 -0.62 -3.55
C VAL A 267 -15.88 0.51 -2.64
N ILE A 268 -16.50 0.62 -1.47
CA ILE A 268 -15.99 1.45 -0.36
C ILE A 268 -15.49 0.53 0.74
N ILE A 269 -14.22 0.68 1.10
CA ILE A 269 -13.51 -0.19 2.03
C ILE A 269 -13.00 0.64 3.20
N ASP A 270 -13.25 0.20 4.43
CA ASP A 270 -12.63 0.79 5.61
C ASP A 270 -11.13 0.46 5.65
N VAL A 271 -10.28 1.49 5.71
CA VAL A 271 -8.81 1.31 5.67
C VAL A 271 -8.31 0.60 6.92
N CYS A 272 -8.96 0.81 8.08
CA CYS A 272 -8.52 0.25 9.35
C CYS A 272 -8.77 -1.26 9.46
N THR A 273 -9.98 -1.70 9.13
CA THR A 273 -10.46 -3.07 9.29
C THR A 273 -10.41 -3.90 8.01
N ARG A 274 -10.28 -3.23 6.85
CA ARG A 274 -10.44 -3.81 5.51
C ARG A 274 -11.84 -4.36 5.22
N ALA A 275 -12.82 -4.05 6.07
CA ALA A 275 -14.20 -4.40 5.81
C ALA A 275 -14.71 -3.63 4.60
N VAL A 276 -15.37 -4.33 3.68
CA VAL A 276 -16.18 -3.69 2.65
C VAL A 276 -17.41 -3.09 3.32
N LEU A 277 -17.57 -1.79 3.21
CA LEU A 277 -18.70 -1.07 3.76
C LEU A 277 -19.89 -1.10 2.82
N GLY A 278 -19.66 -1.03 1.50
CA GLY A 278 -20.70 -1.11 0.48
C GLY A 278 -20.11 -1.30 -0.91
N HIS A 279 -20.97 -1.69 -1.86
CA HIS A 279 -20.59 -1.82 -3.26
C HIS A 279 -21.73 -1.40 -4.20
N HIS A 280 -21.36 -1.05 -5.43
CA HIS A 280 -22.30 -0.83 -6.53
C HIS A 280 -21.76 -1.45 -7.82
N LEU A 281 -22.61 -2.17 -8.55
CA LEU A 281 -22.24 -2.84 -9.80
C LEU A 281 -22.74 -2.03 -11.00
N VAL A 282 -21.84 -1.69 -11.91
CA VAL A 282 -22.15 -0.87 -13.09
C VAL A 282 -21.98 -1.71 -14.35
N LEU A 283 -23.08 -1.84 -15.11
CA LEU A 283 -23.13 -2.55 -16.39
C LEU A 283 -23.01 -1.55 -17.56
N ALA A 284 -21.91 -0.80 -17.58
CA ALA A 284 -21.63 0.21 -18.59
C ALA A 284 -20.14 0.26 -18.92
N ARG A 285 -19.81 0.91 -20.04
CA ARG A 285 -18.42 1.07 -20.51
C ARG A 285 -17.51 1.73 -19.46
N GLU A 286 -18.05 2.73 -18.77
CA GLU A 286 -17.38 3.46 -17.69
C GLU A 286 -18.43 3.78 -16.62
N TYR A 287 -18.02 3.84 -15.36
CA TYR A 287 -18.90 4.31 -14.30
C TYR A 287 -18.96 5.84 -14.26
N SER A 288 -20.12 6.35 -13.87
CA SER A 288 -20.40 7.78 -13.77
C SER A 288 -20.30 8.27 -12.33
N ARG A 289 -20.40 9.58 -12.15
CA ARG A 289 -20.56 10.20 -10.83
C ARG A 289 -21.76 9.67 -10.03
N TYR A 290 -22.87 9.33 -10.72
CA TYR A 290 -24.07 8.81 -10.07
C TYR A 290 -23.83 7.42 -9.51
N ASP A 291 -23.00 6.62 -10.18
CA ASP A 291 -22.60 5.30 -9.71
C ASP A 291 -21.72 5.40 -8.45
N VAL A 292 -20.85 6.42 -8.38
CA VAL A 292 -20.07 6.73 -7.16
C VAL A 292 -21.00 7.09 -6.01
N ILE A 293 -22.00 7.94 -6.24
CA ILE A 293 -23.01 8.29 -5.23
C ILE A 293 -23.77 7.04 -4.76
N LYS A 294 -24.16 6.15 -5.69
CA LYS A 294 -24.82 4.88 -5.34
C LYS A 294 -23.94 3.97 -4.50
N ALA A 295 -22.62 3.93 -4.75
CA ALA A 295 -21.69 3.19 -3.91
C ALA A 295 -21.59 3.78 -2.49
N ILE A 296 -21.63 5.11 -2.36
CA ILE A 296 -21.65 5.82 -1.07
C ILE A 296 -22.94 5.54 -0.31
N GLU A 297 -24.09 5.68 -0.96
CA GLU A 297 -25.40 5.34 -0.39
C GLU A 297 -25.41 3.89 0.10
N ALA A 298 -24.96 2.95 -0.75
CA ALA A 298 -24.86 1.55 -0.38
C ALA A 298 -23.98 1.32 0.85
N ALA A 299 -22.88 2.08 1.00
CA ALA A 299 -21.99 1.94 2.16
C ALA A 299 -22.56 2.51 3.47
N LEU A 300 -23.46 3.49 3.39
CA LEU A 300 -24.10 4.12 4.55
C LEU A 300 -25.38 3.39 4.95
N GLU A 301 -26.14 2.87 3.98
CA GLU A 301 -27.41 2.21 4.25
C GLU A 301 -27.25 0.85 4.97
N PRO A 302 -28.23 0.45 5.81
CA PRO A 302 -28.23 -0.84 6.46
C PRO A 302 -28.35 -1.97 5.44
N HIS A 303 -27.27 -2.75 5.33
CA HIS A 303 -27.24 -3.94 4.49
C HIS A 303 -28.23 -5.02 4.95
N ARG A 304 -28.98 -5.54 3.98
CA ARG A 304 -29.91 -6.66 4.17
C ARG A 304 -29.35 -7.93 3.55
N ALA A 305 -29.60 -9.05 4.20
CA ALA A 305 -29.27 -10.36 3.65
C ALA A 305 -29.98 -10.56 2.31
N ARG A 306 -29.25 -11.00 1.29
CA ARG A 306 -29.83 -11.37 -0.01
C ARG A 306 -30.27 -12.83 0.01
N SER A 307 -31.36 -13.14 -0.67
CA SER A 307 -31.71 -14.51 -1.02
C SER A 307 -30.92 -14.93 -2.25
N PHE A 308 -30.30 -16.11 -2.21
CA PHE A 308 -29.59 -16.68 -3.34
C PHE A 308 -30.48 -17.71 -4.04
N THR A 309 -30.45 -17.71 -5.37
CA THR A 309 -31.15 -18.69 -6.21
C THR A 309 -30.26 -19.88 -6.56
N ILE A 310 -28.94 -19.72 -6.44
CA ILE A 310 -27.97 -20.79 -6.68
C ILE A 310 -27.98 -21.72 -5.47
N ARG A 311 -28.25 -23.00 -5.71
CA ARG A 311 -28.24 -24.04 -4.68
C ARG A 311 -26.88 -24.08 -3.99
N GLU A 312 -26.88 -24.20 -2.66
CA GLU A 312 -25.69 -24.22 -1.79
C GLU A 312 -24.91 -22.90 -1.72
N LEU A 313 -25.33 -21.85 -2.44
CA LEU A 313 -24.79 -20.50 -2.23
C LEU A 313 -25.50 -19.84 -1.04
N GLY A 314 -24.74 -19.48 -0.02
CA GLY A 314 -25.25 -18.85 1.19
C GLY A 314 -24.18 -18.08 1.92
N TYR A 315 -24.59 -17.34 2.95
CA TYR A 315 -23.67 -16.66 3.85
C TYR A 315 -23.07 -17.69 4.83
N GLY A 316 -21.75 -17.68 4.97
CA GLY A 316 -21.04 -18.36 6.04
C GLY A 316 -21.21 -17.68 7.41
N PRO A 317 -20.77 -18.32 8.50
CA PRO A 317 -20.95 -17.81 9.87
C PRO A 317 -20.33 -16.43 10.12
N MET A 318 -19.28 -16.06 9.39
CA MET A 318 -18.54 -14.81 9.50
C MET A 318 -18.77 -13.87 8.30
N ASP A 319 -19.66 -14.23 7.39
CA ASP A 319 -19.94 -13.41 6.21
C ASP A 319 -20.97 -12.32 6.53
N GLY A 320 -20.95 -11.29 5.70
CA GLY A 320 -21.88 -10.16 5.78
C GLY A 320 -21.17 -8.83 5.96
N TYR A 321 -21.93 -7.76 5.75
CA TYR A 321 -21.45 -6.40 5.93
C TYR A 321 -21.42 -6.01 7.40
N PRO A 322 -20.58 -5.05 7.82
CA PRO A 322 -20.56 -4.55 9.19
C PRO A 322 -21.95 -4.16 9.70
N SER A 323 -22.71 -3.36 8.93
CA SER A 323 -24.07 -2.93 9.29
C SER A 323 -25.09 -4.08 9.33
N GLN A 324 -24.82 -5.20 8.67
CA GLN A 324 -25.69 -6.38 8.68
C GLN A 324 -25.50 -7.18 9.99
N ARG A 325 -24.29 -7.16 10.55
CA ARG A 325 -23.92 -7.89 11.78
C ARG A 325 -24.11 -7.03 13.02
N MET A 326 -23.91 -5.72 12.89
CA MET A 326 -24.02 -4.71 13.94
C MET A 326 -24.92 -3.58 13.41
N PRO A 327 -26.25 -3.66 13.62
CA PRO A 327 -27.21 -2.67 13.11
C PRO A 327 -26.91 -1.23 13.55
N GLU A 328 -26.24 -1.04 14.68
CA GLU A 328 -25.74 0.24 15.19
C GLU A 328 -24.69 0.91 14.27
N LEU A 329 -24.09 0.15 13.35
CA LEU A 329 -23.16 0.67 12.33
C LEU A 329 -23.89 1.17 11.07
N ALA A 330 -25.22 1.09 11.01
CA ALA A 330 -25.99 1.71 9.95
C ALA A 330 -25.86 3.24 10.01
N TYR A 331 -25.68 3.87 8.86
CA TYR A 331 -25.53 5.32 8.69
C TYR A 331 -24.32 5.95 9.39
N VAL A 332 -23.38 5.14 9.89
CA VAL A 332 -22.12 5.65 10.44
C VAL A 332 -21.28 6.23 9.31
N THR A 333 -20.92 7.51 9.46
CA THR A 333 -20.07 8.24 8.52
C THR A 333 -18.59 8.05 8.85
N TRP A 334 -17.73 8.56 7.97
CA TRP A 334 -16.28 8.55 8.13
C TRP A 334 -15.68 9.94 8.07
N GLU A 335 -14.48 10.11 8.62
CA GLU A 335 -13.80 11.42 8.67
C GLU A 335 -13.09 11.76 7.36
N HIS A 336 -12.60 10.75 6.64
CA HIS A 336 -11.88 10.93 5.39
C HIS A 336 -12.24 9.84 4.37
N ILE A 337 -12.36 10.24 3.11
CA ILE A 337 -12.44 9.31 1.97
C ILE A 337 -11.26 9.53 1.04
N LYS A 338 -10.60 8.43 0.66
CA LYS A 338 -9.59 8.40 -0.40
C LYS A 338 -10.30 8.04 -1.71
N LEU A 339 -10.15 8.91 -2.70
CA LEU A 339 -10.66 8.70 -4.06
C LEU A 339 -9.47 8.58 -5.00
N ASP A 340 -9.55 7.68 -5.98
CA ASP A 340 -8.62 7.72 -7.12
C ASP A 340 -8.90 8.95 -8.00
N ASN A 341 -7.95 9.28 -8.89
CA ASN A 341 -8.05 10.42 -9.81
C ASN A 341 -8.96 10.16 -11.03
N ALA A 342 -9.88 9.19 -10.98
CA ALA A 342 -10.88 9.04 -12.03
C ALA A 342 -11.74 10.30 -12.13
N LYS A 343 -12.05 10.73 -13.36
CA LYS A 343 -12.80 11.96 -13.62
C LYS A 343 -14.17 11.98 -12.92
N ALA A 344 -14.81 10.82 -12.77
CA ALA A 344 -16.10 10.68 -12.08
C ALA A 344 -16.02 11.06 -10.59
N ASN A 345 -14.87 10.83 -9.95
CA ASN A 345 -14.65 11.11 -8.53
C ASN A 345 -14.41 12.60 -8.27
N LEU A 346 -13.82 13.31 -9.24
CA LEU A 346 -13.44 14.72 -9.14
C LEU A 346 -14.55 15.68 -9.58
N ALA A 347 -15.75 15.18 -9.92
CA ALA A 347 -16.86 16.03 -10.29
C ALA A 347 -17.35 16.85 -9.10
N THR A 348 -17.59 18.15 -9.29
CA THR A 348 -18.00 19.10 -8.24
C THR A 348 -19.23 18.63 -7.46
N GLU A 349 -20.18 17.98 -8.14
CA GLU A 349 -21.39 17.44 -7.53
C GLU A 349 -21.12 16.19 -6.67
N THR A 350 -20.16 15.34 -7.04
CA THR A 350 -19.70 14.22 -6.20
C THR A 350 -19.09 14.73 -4.91
N LEU A 351 -18.26 15.79 -5.01
CA LEU A 351 -17.65 16.44 -3.84
C LEU A 351 -18.68 17.17 -2.99
N ALA A 352 -19.67 17.83 -3.60
CA ALA A 352 -20.76 18.49 -2.89
C ALA A 352 -21.64 17.48 -2.14
N ALA A 353 -22.04 16.37 -2.78
CA ALA A 353 -22.77 15.29 -2.13
C ALA A 353 -21.97 14.67 -0.98
N LEU A 354 -20.66 14.46 -1.14
CA LEU A 354 -19.80 13.99 -0.05
C LEU A 354 -19.76 14.97 1.14
N CYS A 355 -19.72 16.28 0.88
CA CYS A 355 -19.71 17.28 1.95
C CYS A 355 -21.07 17.40 2.65
N GLU A 356 -22.16 17.34 1.87
CA GLU A 356 -23.54 17.53 2.36
C GLU A 356 -24.08 16.30 3.09
N PHE A 357 -23.87 15.09 2.55
CA PHE A 357 -24.41 13.85 3.14
C PHE A 357 -23.53 13.28 4.26
N VAL A 358 -22.20 13.42 4.16
CA VAL A 358 -21.25 12.79 5.10
C VAL A 358 -20.72 13.80 6.14
N GLY A 359 -20.98 15.10 5.97
CA GLY A 359 -20.48 16.16 6.87
C GLY A 359 -18.99 16.47 6.72
N LEU A 360 -18.38 16.05 5.61
CA LEU A 360 -16.96 16.23 5.33
C LEU A 360 -16.66 17.71 5.01
N SER A 361 -15.65 18.30 5.65
CA SER A 361 -15.18 19.65 5.32
C SER A 361 -14.29 19.64 4.07
N GLY A 362 -14.90 19.61 2.88
CA GLY A 362 -14.19 19.74 1.61
C GLY A 362 -13.68 21.17 1.38
N ARG A 363 -12.37 21.40 1.47
CA ARG A 363 -11.74 22.63 0.93
C ARG A 363 -11.24 22.40 -0.48
N GLY A 364 -12.15 22.42 -1.46
CA GLY A 364 -11.80 22.70 -2.85
C GLY A 364 -11.64 24.22 -3.02
N ARG A 365 -10.42 24.72 -3.21
CA ARG A 365 -10.21 26.13 -3.59
C ARG A 365 -10.72 26.34 -5.02
N THR A 366 -11.83 27.04 -5.15
CA THR A 366 -12.21 27.78 -6.35
C THR A 366 -11.35 29.05 -6.40
N GLU A 367 -10.28 29.05 -7.19
CA GLU A 367 -9.71 30.31 -7.68
C GLU A 367 -10.60 30.79 -8.83
N ALA A 368 -11.53 31.67 -8.49
CA ALA A 368 -12.20 32.52 -9.47
C ALA A 368 -11.16 33.49 -10.02
N GLN A 369 -10.85 33.36 -11.32
CA GLN A 369 -10.20 34.42 -12.07
C GLN A 369 -11.21 35.55 -12.24
N SER A 370 -10.99 36.64 -11.51
CA SER A 370 -11.43 37.99 -11.90
C SER A 370 -10.16 38.83 -12.04
N GLY A 371 -9.86 39.23 -13.28
CA GLY A 371 -8.68 40.01 -13.66
C GLY A 371 -8.16 39.54 -15.00
#